data_AF-A0A368FQN4-F1
#
_entry.id   AF-A0A368FQN4-F1
#
_cell.length_a   1.000
_cell.length_b   1.000
_cell.length_c   1.000
_cell.angle_alpha   90.00
_cell.angle_beta   90.00
_cell.angle_gamma   90.00
#
_symmetry.space_group_name_H-M   'P 1'
#
loop_
_entity.id
_entity.type
_entity.pdbx_description
1 polymer ?
#
loop_
_entity_poly.entity_id
_entity_poly.type
_entity_poly.pdbx_seq_one_letter_code
_entity_poly.pdbx_strand_id
1 'polypeptide(L)'
;MNEPASFGTNENDPWYYNSQDHPNIPPLICPTNPHDSNSEWDVPPYKTQAVYQYGEKAHLSSVTLCMSAVQANGTYRFYDVKNLYGLTETIATLDAQYKATKKRGVVVSR
;
A
#
# COMPACT_ATOMS: atom_id res chain seq x y z
N MET A 1 8.31 -0.30 -6.67
CA MET A 1 7.56 -0.88 -5.54
C MET A 1 6.29 -0.07 -5.34
N ASN A 2 5.49 0.06 -6.41
CA ASN A 2 4.49 1.11 -6.56
C ASN A 2 3.06 0.57 -6.70
N GLU A 3 2.81 -0.61 -6.11
CA GLU A 3 1.48 -1.14 -5.93
C GLU A 3 0.58 -0.27 -5.03
N PRO A 4 1.04 0.43 -3.97
CA PRO A 4 2.34 0.51 -3.27
C PRO A 4 2.61 -0.67 -2.32
N ALA A 5 3.85 -1.15 -2.28
CA ALA A 5 4.23 -2.28 -1.43
C ALA A 5 4.75 -1.84 -0.05
N SER A 6 4.31 -2.54 1.00
CA SER A 6 4.77 -2.35 2.38
C SER A 6 5.03 -3.71 3.00
N PHE A 7 6.23 -3.96 3.49
CA PHE A 7 6.56 -5.24 4.12
C PHE A 7 6.01 -5.31 5.54
N GLY A 8 5.56 -6.50 5.95
CA GLY A 8 5.13 -6.75 7.33
C GLY A 8 3.84 -6.07 7.75
N THR A 9 3.03 -5.53 6.82
CA THR A 9 1.73 -4.94 7.20
C THR A 9 0.84 -6.01 7.86
N ASN A 10 0.36 -5.71 9.06
CA ASN A 10 -0.40 -6.61 9.95
C ASN A 10 0.40 -7.81 10.49
N GLU A 11 1.74 -7.78 10.44
CA GLU A 11 2.61 -8.78 11.05
C GLU A 11 3.28 -8.20 12.30
N ASN A 12 3.29 -8.94 13.40
CA ASN A 12 3.94 -8.49 14.64
C ASN A 12 5.47 -8.63 14.58
N ASP A 13 5.94 -9.69 13.92
CA ASP A 13 7.36 -10.04 13.82
C ASP A 13 7.67 -10.44 12.37
N PRO A 14 7.67 -9.47 11.43
CA PRO A 14 8.02 -9.75 10.03
C PRO A 14 9.47 -10.21 9.92
N TRP A 15 9.81 -10.85 8.81
CA TRP A 15 11.13 -11.48 8.59
C TRP A 15 12.36 -10.58 8.85
N TYR A 16 12.20 -9.25 8.78
CA TYR A 16 13.27 -8.26 9.00
C TYR A 16 13.32 -7.69 10.42
N TYR A 17 12.36 -8.01 11.30
CA TYR A 17 12.16 -7.32 12.58
C TYR A 17 13.35 -7.48 13.55
N ASN A 18 13.96 -8.66 13.56
CA ASN A 18 15.12 -8.97 14.40
C ASN A 18 16.47 -8.69 13.72
N SER A 19 16.48 -7.95 12.60
CA SER A 19 17.72 -7.58 11.91
C SER A 19 18.55 -6.61 12.75
N GLN A 20 19.87 -6.74 12.71
CA GLN A 20 20.78 -5.91 13.50
C GLN A 20 20.73 -4.42 13.13
N ASP A 21 20.34 -4.12 11.89
CA ASP A 21 20.15 -2.77 11.35
C ASP A 21 18.69 -2.26 11.45
N HIS A 22 17.79 -3.03 12.08
CA HIS A 22 16.40 -2.63 12.21
C HIS A 22 16.26 -1.42 13.15
N PRO A 23 15.53 -0.35 12.74
CA PRO A 23 15.41 0.86 13.54
C PRO A 23 14.46 0.73 14.75
N ASN A 24 14.07 -0.50 15.14
CA ASN A 24 13.13 -0.81 16.23
C ASN A 24 11.77 -0.09 16.11
N ILE A 25 11.32 0.15 14.88
CA ILE A 25 10.00 0.72 14.62
C ILE A 25 8.96 -0.39 14.47
N PRO A 26 7.74 -0.19 14.98
CA PRO A 26 6.66 -1.16 14.77
C PRO A 26 6.27 -1.22 13.28
N PRO A 27 5.90 -2.40 12.76
CA PRO A 27 5.29 -2.52 11.44
C PRO A 27 3.96 -1.76 11.36
N LEU A 28 3.49 -1.52 10.14
CA LEU A 28 2.18 -0.93 9.91
C LEU A 28 1.08 -1.92 10.37
N ILE A 29 0.24 -1.51 11.31
CA ILE A 29 -0.92 -2.28 11.76
C ILE A 29 -2.19 -1.55 11.34
N CYS A 30 -3.05 -2.23 10.58
CA CYS A 30 -4.29 -1.68 10.06
C CYS A 30 -5.51 -2.19 10.85
N PRO A 31 -6.64 -1.45 10.82
CA PRO A 31 -7.88 -1.87 11.48
C PRO A 31 -8.43 -3.14 10.82
N THR A 32 -8.17 -4.29 11.42
CA THR A 32 -8.56 -5.61 10.89
C THR A 32 -9.53 -6.34 11.79
N ASN A 33 -9.71 -5.87 13.04
CA ASN A 33 -10.76 -6.34 13.92
C ASN A 33 -12.08 -5.65 13.54
N PRO A 34 -13.18 -6.39 13.32
CA PRO A 34 -14.50 -5.81 12.99
C PRO A 34 -15.02 -4.76 13.99
N HIS A 35 -14.48 -4.71 15.20
CA HIS A 35 -14.83 -3.71 16.21
C HIS A 35 -13.99 -2.43 16.13
N ASP A 36 -12.91 -2.43 15.35
CA ASP A 36 -12.10 -1.24 15.14
C ASP A 36 -12.81 -0.27 14.19
N SER A 37 -12.69 1.02 14.48
CA SER A 37 -13.12 2.06 13.55
C SER A 37 -12.40 1.91 12.20
N ASN A 38 -13.13 2.05 11.09
CA ASN A 38 -12.61 1.93 9.73
C ASN A 38 -12.17 0.51 9.31
N SER A 39 -12.53 -0.52 10.08
CA SER A 39 -12.23 -1.92 9.71
C SER A 39 -12.99 -2.39 8.47
N GLU A 40 -14.10 -1.75 8.14
CA GLU A 40 -14.91 -2.06 6.96
C GLU A 40 -14.14 -1.89 5.64
N TRP A 41 -13.08 -1.07 5.64
CA TRP A 41 -12.24 -0.85 4.45
C TRP A 41 -11.20 -1.95 4.26
N ASP A 42 -10.68 -2.53 5.33
CA ASP A 42 -9.69 -3.62 5.27
C ASP A 42 -10.34 -5.01 5.28
N VAL A 43 -11.58 -5.10 5.77
CA VAL A 43 -12.41 -6.31 5.85
C VAL A 43 -13.73 -6.08 5.11
N PRO A 44 -13.72 -6.02 3.75
CA PRO A 44 -14.93 -5.75 2.99
C PRO A 44 -15.94 -6.88 3.14
N PRO A 45 -17.26 -6.61 2.97
CA PRO A 45 -18.30 -7.63 3.03
C PRO A 45 -18.07 -8.80 2.06
N TYR A 46 -17.39 -8.55 0.95
CA TYR A 46 -16.98 -9.56 -0.02
C TYR A 46 -15.46 -9.49 -0.25
N LYS A 47 -14.74 -10.55 0.12
CA LYS A 47 -13.31 -10.69 -0.11
C LYS A 47 -13.06 -11.30 -1.48
N THR A 48 -12.40 -10.55 -2.36
CA THR A 48 -11.95 -11.07 -3.66
C THR A 48 -10.80 -12.06 -3.49
N GLN A 49 -10.48 -12.81 -4.56
CA GLN A 49 -9.36 -13.76 -4.56
C GLN A 49 -8.02 -13.12 -4.16
N ALA A 50 -7.86 -11.81 -4.37
CA ALA A 50 -6.65 -11.07 -4.04
C ALA A 50 -6.29 -11.15 -2.55
N VAL A 51 -7.30 -11.18 -1.66
CA VAL A 51 -7.08 -11.28 -0.21
C VAL A 51 -6.37 -12.58 0.13
N TYR A 52 -6.81 -13.70 -0.45
CA TYR A 52 -6.31 -15.03 -0.09
C TYR A 52 -4.92 -15.36 -0.66
N GLN A 53 -4.31 -14.48 -1.47
CA GLN A 53 -2.97 -14.73 -2.02
C GLN A 53 -1.87 -14.78 -0.94
N TYR A 54 -2.07 -14.12 0.20
CA TYR A 54 -1.09 -14.05 1.29
C TYR A 54 -1.47 -14.93 2.49
N GLY A 55 -2.37 -15.91 2.29
CA GLY A 55 -2.83 -16.85 3.31
C GLY A 55 -4.21 -16.52 3.87
N GLU A 56 -4.76 -17.41 4.69
CA GLU A 56 -6.15 -17.33 5.17
C GLU A 56 -6.41 -16.13 6.11
N LYS A 57 -5.36 -15.62 6.77
CA LYS A 57 -5.42 -14.48 7.68
C LYS A 57 -5.13 -13.14 7.00
N ALA A 58 -5.01 -13.13 5.68
CA ALA A 58 -4.72 -11.92 4.94
C ALA A 58 -5.94 -11.00 4.86
N HIS A 59 -5.64 -9.71 4.70
CA HIS A 59 -6.58 -8.61 4.56
C HIS A 59 -6.23 -7.83 3.29
N LEU A 60 -7.06 -6.86 2.89
CA LEU A 60 -6.72 -6.04 1.72
C LEU A 60 -5.40 -5.27 1.90
N SER A 61 -5.07 -4.86 3.13
CA SER A 61 -3.79 -4.24 3.48
C SER A 61 -2.59 -5.19 3.55
N SER A 62 -2.77 -6.50 3.36
CA SER A 62 -1.64 -7.43 3.36
C SER A 62 -0.61 -7.04 2.30
N VAL A 63 0.61 -6.76 2.76
CA VAL A 63 1.76 -6.31 1.94
C VAL A 63 1.55 -4.94 1.25
N THR A 64 0.64 -4.11 1.75
CA THR A 64 0.37 -2.75 1.25
C THR A 64 -0.05 -1.80 2.39
N LEU A 65 -0.59 -0.62 2.08
CA LEU A 65 -1.05 0.36 3.07
C LEU A 65 -2.46 0.04 3.59
N CYS A 66 -2.85 0.64 4.72
CA CYS A 66 -4.21 0.49 5.25
C CYS A 66 -5.25 1.06 4.29
N MET A 67 -6.34 0.33 4.07
CA MET A 67 -7.40 0.76 3.15
C MET A 67 -8.13 2.02 3.64
N SER A 68 -8.05 2.31 4.94
CA SER A 68 -8.58 3.53 5.56
C SER A 68 -7.78 4.80 5.26
N ALA A 69 -6.55 4.70 4.75
CA ALA A 69 -5.70 5.85 4.45
C ALA A 69 -6.35 6.82 3.44
N VAL A 70 -6.01 8.10 3.53
CA VAL A 70 -6.58 9.15 2.67
C VAL A 70 -5.54 9.81 1.78
N GLN A 71 -5.98 10.21 0.59
CA GLN A 71 -5.18 10.90 -0.44
C GLN A 71 -5.90 12.16 -0.91
N ALA A 72 -5.18 13.02 -1.64
CA ALA A 72 -5.71 14.27 -2.20
C ALA A 72 -6.47 15.12 -1.16
N ASN A 73 -5.80 15.43 -0.04
CA ASN A 73 -6.35 16.22 1.05
C ASN A 73 -7.66 15.65 1.64
N GLY A 74 -7.75 14.33 1.77
CA GLY A 74 -8.94 13.66 2.32
C GLY A 74 -10.02 13.32 1.30
N THR A 75 -9.85 13.70 0.03
CA THR A 75 -10.87 13.51 -1.00
C THR A 75 -11.05 12.04 -1.39
N TYR A 76 -9.95 11.28 -1.43
CA TYR A 76 -9.98 9.87 -1.84
C TYR A 76 -9.52 8.98 -0.71
N ARG A 77 -10.19 7.84 -0.56
CA ARG A 77 -9.74 6.77 0.33
C ARG A 77 -8.88 5.79 -0.47
N PHE A 78 -7.84 5.27 0.16
CA PHE A 78 -6.93 4.31 -0.46
C PHE A 78 -7.66 3.05 -0.95
N TYR A 79 -8.70 2.60 -0.24
CA TYR A 79 -9.63 1.57 -0.71
C TYR A 79 -10.08 1.76 -2.17
N ASP A 80 -10.42 3.00 -2.56
CA ASP A 80 -10.95 3.33 -3.88
C ASP A 80 -9.85 3.47 -4.94
N VAL A 81 -8.65 3.91 -4.53
CA VAL A 81 -7.60 4.37 -5.45
C VAL A 81 -6.31 3.56 -5.40
N LYS A 82 -6.24 2.48 -4.59
CA LYS A 82 -5.04 1.65 -4.45
C LYS A 82 -4.49 1.19 -5.81
N ASN A 83 -5.36 0.71 -6.69
CA ASN A 83 -4.94 0.20 -8.00
C ASN A 83 -4.53 1.30 -8.99
N LEU A 84 -4.67 2.58 -8.62
CA LEU A 84 -4.23 3.72 -9.41
C LEU A 84 -2.87 4.25 -8.97
N TYR A 85 -2.31 3.80 -7.84
CA TYR A 85 -1.08 4.36 -7.27
C TYR A 85 0.10 4.32 -8.24
N GLY A 86 0.41 3.15 -8.80
CA GLY A 86 1.52 3.01 -9.75
C GLY A 86 1.34 3.86 -11.02
N LEU A 87 0.09 4.00 -11.49
CA LEU A 87 -0.24 4.85 -12.62
C LEU A 87 -0.03 6.35 -12.29
N THR A 88 -0.53 6.83 -11.15
CA THR A 88 -0.39 8.23 -10.76
C THR A 88 1.06 8.60 -10.48
N GLU A 89 1.84 7.70 -9.89
CA GLU A 89 3.29 7.84 -9.75
C GLU A 89 4.00 7.89 -11.12
N THR A 90 3.59 7.04 -12.07
CA THR A 90 4.17 7.01 -13.43
C THR A 90 3.95 8.33 -14.16
N ILE A 91 2.74 8.90 -14.05
CA ILE A 91 2.40 10.20 -14.66
C ILE A 91 3.31 11.31 -14.08
N ALA A 92 3.45 11.36 -12.76
CA ALA A 92 4.30 12.34 -12.10
C ALA A 92 5.79 12.16 -12.47
N THR A 93 6.25 10.91 -12.56
CA THR A 93 7.64 10.57 -12.90
C THR A 93 7.97 10.93 -14.35
N LEU A 94 7.04 10.72 -15.29
CA LEU A 94 7.23 11.10 -16.69
C LEU A 94 7.35 12.62 -16.85
N ASP A 95 6.49 13.38 -16.16
CA ASP A 95 6.58 14.84 -16.13
C ASP A 95 7.91 15.33 -15.52
N ALA A 96 8.35 14.74 -14.40
CA ALA A 96 9.63 15.04 -13.78
C ALA A 96 10.81 14.73 -14.71
N GLN A 97 10.81 13.59 -15.40
CA GLN A 97 11.84 13.19 -16.35
C GLN A 97 11.96 14.21 -17.49
N TYR A 98 10.85 14.62 -18.09
CA TYR A 98 10.86 15.63 -19.14
C TYR A 98 11.35 16.98 -18.61
N LYS A 99 10.86 17.43 -17.44
CA LYS A 99 11.27 18.70 -16.82
C LYS A 99 12.76 18.76 -16.51
N ALA A 100 13.34 17.67 -16.01
CA ALA A 100 14.75 17.58 -15.64
C ALA A 100 15.69 17.52 -16.85
N THR A 101 15.29 16.82 -17.92
CA THR A 101 16.20 16.52 -19.04
C THR A 101 15.91 17.29 -20.32
N LYS A 102 14.71 17.88 -20.45
CA LYS A 102 14.16 18.48 -21.68
C LYS A 102 14.16 17.53 -22.89
N LYS A 103 14.10 16.22 -22.64
CA LYS A 103 14.08 15.15 -23.65
C LYS A 103 12.92 14.19 -23.37
N ARG A 104 12.47 13.49 -24.41
CA ARG A 104 11.34 12.52 -24.34
C ARG A 104 11.50 11.46 -23.24
N GLY A 105 12.71 10.91 -23.08
CA GLY A 105 13.03 9.85 -22.11
C GLY A 105 12.11 8.62 -22.15
N VAL A 106 12.24 7.77 -21.13
CA VAL A 106 11.43 6.58 -20.88
C VAL A 106 11.28 6.40 -19.38
N VAL A 107 10.09 5.96 -18.93
CA VAL A 107 9.82 5.53 -17.55
C VAL A 107 9.35 4.09 -17.60
N VAL A 108 9.91 3.24 -16.74
CA VAL A 108 9.49 1.84 -16.57
C VAL A 108 8.85 1.73 -15.19
N SER A 109 7.59 1.33 -15.16
CA SER A 109 6.83 1.04 -13.94
C SER A 109 6.62 -0.45 -13.80
N ARG A 110 6.51 -0.90 -12.56
CA ARG A 110 5.92 -2.21 -12.25
C ARG A 110 4.40 -2.14 -12.36
#